data_AF-W1Y304-F1
#
_entry.id   AF-W1Y304-F1
#
_cell.length_a   1.000
_cell.length_b   1.000
_cell.length_c   1.000
_cell.angle_alpha   90.00
_cell.angle_beta   90.00
_cell.angle_gamma   90.00
#
_symmetry.space_group_name_H-M   'P 1'
#
loop_
_entity.id
_entity.type
_entity.pdbx_description
1 polymer ?
#
loop_
_entity_poly.entity_id
_entity_poly.type
_entity_poly.pdbx_seq_one_letter_code
_entity_poly.pdbx_strand_id
1 'polypeptide(L)'
;FGAIQSTLNVTLWSFIGVESASVAAGVVKNPKRNVPIATIGGVLIAAVCYVLSTTAIMGMIPNAALRVSASPFGDAARMALGDTAGAIVSFCAAAGCLGSLGGLLGLALLSQAALIIT
;
A
#
# COMPACT_ATOMS: atom_id res chain seq x y z
N PHE A 1 24.80 8.77 -6.94
CA PHE A 1 24.22 8.88 -5.58
C PHE A 1 22.85 9.55 -5.55
N GLY A 2 22.60 10.65 -6.29
CA GLY A 2 21.29 11.33 -6.27
C GLY A 2 20.07 10.47 -6.61
N ALA A 3 20.18 9.55 -7.58
CA ALA A 3 19.08 8.65 -7.96
C ALA A 3 18.67 7.68 -6.83
N ILE A 4 19.65 7.16 -6.07
CA ILE A 4 19.38 6.27 -4.93
C ILE A 4 18.62 7.04 -3.85
N GLN A 5 19.06 8.27 -3.55
CA GLN A 5 18.42 9.12 -2.55
C GLN A 5 16.98 9.51 -2.95
N SER A 6 16.75 9.85 -4.22
CA SER A 6 15.40 10.16 -4.70
C SER A 6 14.45 8.96 -4.62
N THR A 7 14.95 7.76 -4.91
CA THR A 7 14.14 6.53 -4.78
C THR A 7 13.83 6.24 -3.31
N LEU A 8 14.82 6.35 -2.42
CA LEU A 8 14.63 6.14 -0.98
C LEU A 8 13.55 7.04 -0.40
N ASN A 9 13.50 8.32 -0.78
CA ASN A 9 12.50 9.26 -0.29
C ASN A 9 11.06 8.80 -0.58
N VAL A 10 10.81 8.18 -1.75
CA VAL A 10 9.49 7.69 -2.13
C VAL A 10 9.19 6.33 -1.49
N THR A 11 10.17 5.42 -1.48
CA THR A 11 9.96 4.07 -0.93
C THR A 11 9.81 4.06 0.57
N LEU A 12 10.48 4.94 1.31
CA LEU A 12 10.35 5.02 2.78
C LEU A 12 8.93 5.40 3.20
N TRP A 13 8.31 6.33 2.47
CA TRP A 13 6.92 6.71 2.68
C TRP A 13 5.93 5.58 2.38
N SER A 14 6.32 4.62 1.55
CA SER A 14 5.46 3.49 1.14
C SER A 14 5.23 2.46 2.25
N PHE A 15 6.03 2.50 3.32
CA PHE A 15 5.90 1.61 4.49
C PHE A 15 5.28 2.31 5.71
N ILE A 16 4.74 3.52 5.57
CA ILE A 16 3.93 4.13 6.62
C ILE A 16 2.65 3.30 6.80
N GLY A 17 2.34 2.91 8.03
CA GLY A 17 1.20 2.03 8.35
C GLY A 17 1.61 0.75 9.08
N VAL A 18 2.90 0.40 9.16
CA VAL A 18 3.39 -0.79 9.89
C VAL A 18 3.08 -0.75 11.38
N GLU A 19 2.89 0.44 11.96
CA GLU A 19 2.48 0.61 13.35
C GLU A 19 1.01 0.25 13.58
N SER A 20 0.19 0.16 12.52
CA SER A 20 -1.27 -0.01 12.63
C SER A 20 -1.66 -1.26 13.43
N ALA A 21 -0.92 -2.36 13.28
CA ALA A 21 -1.15 -3.58 14.06
C ALA A 21 -0.84 -3.39 15.55
N SER A 22 0.13 -2.54 15.90
CA SER A 22 0.51 -2.24 17.27
C SER A 22 -0.50 -1.32 17.95
N VAL A 23 -1.01 -0.32 17.23
CA VAL A 23 -2.06 0.59 17.73
C VAL A 23 -3.38 -0.17 17.96
N ALA A 24 -3.70 -1.14 17.10
CA ALA A 24 -4.88 -2.00 17.25
C ALA A 24 -4.71 -3.14 18.27
N ALA A 25 -3.59 -3.23 19.00
CA ALA A 25 -3.32 -4.35 19.90
C ALA A 25 -4.42 -4.57 20.96
N GLY A 26 -5.15 -3.52 21.35
CA GLY A 26 -6.27 -3.60 22.29
C GLY A 26 -7.50 -4.37 21.77
N VAL A 27 -7.66 -4.53 20.46
CA VAL A 27 -8.78 -5.27 19.83
C VAL A 27 -8.34 -6.57 19.15
N VAL A 28 -7.04 -6.86 19.14
CA VAL A 28 -6.47 -8.07 18.54
C VAL A 28 -6.53 -9.23 19.54
N LYS A 29 -7.08 -10.37 19.12
CA LYS A 29 -7.07 -11.61 19.91
C LYS A 29 -5.63 -12.06 20.14
N ASN A 30 -5.21 -12.25 21.39
CA ASN A 30 -3.85 -12.64 21.80
C ASN A 30 -2.74 -11.74 21.19
N PRO A 31 -2.66 -10.46 21.60
CA PRO A 31 -1.84 -9.46 20.94
C PRO A 31 -0.34 -9.77 21.00
N LYS A 32 0.14 -10.40 22.08
CA LYS A 32 1.56 -10.75 22.28
C LYS A 32 2.12 -11.66 21.18
N ARG A 33 1.27 -12.49 20.56
CA ARG A 33 1.64 -13.36 19.43
C ARG A 33 1.17 -12.80 18.09
N ASN A 34 -0.05 -12.30 18.03
CA ASN A 34 -0.69 -11.99 16.75
C ASN A 34 -0.26 -10.63 16.18
N VAL A 35 0.09 -9.65 17.01
CA VAL A 35 0.57 -8.34 16.53
C VAL A 35 1.91 -8.47 15.79
N PRO A 36 2.95 -9.15 16.33
CA PRO A 36 4.20 -9.33 15.59
C PRO A 36 4.03 -10.08 14.26
N ILE A 37 3.19 -11.12 14.24
CA ILE A 37 2.91 -11.90 13.02
C ILE A 37 2.18 -11.04 11.99
N ALA A 38 1.19 -10.26 12.41
CA ALA A 38 0.45 -9.38 11.51
C ALA A 38 1.33 -8.27 10.92
N THR A 39 2.20 -7.65 11.74
CA THR A 39 3.14 -6.63 11.25
C THR A 39 4.13 -7.22 10.24
N ILE A 40 4.82 -8.32 10.58
CA ILE A 40 5.82 -8.92 9.70
C ILE A 40 5.17 -9.47 8.43
N GLY A 41 4.02 -10.14 8.57
CA GLY A 41 3.26 -10.66 7.43
C GLY A 41 2.78 -9.55 6.49
N GLY A 42 2.24 -8.47 7.04
CA GLY A 42 1.81 -7.31 6.26
C GLY A 42 2.96 -6.64 5.50
N VAL A 43 4.10 -6.43 6.17
CA VAL A 43 5.31 -5.85 5.55
C VAL A 43 5.83 -6.74 4.43
N LEU A 44 5.91 -8.06 4.65
CA LEU A 44 6.39 -8.99 3.63
C LEU A 44 5.50 -8.99 2.39
N ILE A 45 4.18 -9.04 2.58
CA ILE A 45 3.22 -8.97 1.47
C ILE A 45 3.37 -7.65 0.72
N ALA A 46 3.43 -6.51 1.43
CA ALA A 46 3.62 -5.20 0.81
C ALA A 46 4.94 -5.11 0.03
N ALA A 47 6.05 -5.58 0.60
CA ALA A 47 7.36 -5.56 -0.04
C ALA A 47 7.37 -6.41 -1.33
N VAL A 48 6.82 -7.61 -1.29
CA VAL A 48 6.73 -8.49 -2.48
C VAL A 48 5.87 -7.84 -3.55
N CYS A 49 4.68 -7.32 -3.19
CA CYS A 49 3.81 -6.63 -4.13
C CYS A 49 4.52 -5.42 -4.77
N TYR A 50 5.17 -4.56 -3.97
CA TYR A 50 5.87 -3.38 -4.48
C TYR A 50 6.97 -3.74 -5.48
N VAL A 51 7.84 -4.70 -5.14
CA VAL A 51 8.97 -5.07 -5.99
C VAL A 51 8.47 -5.70 -7.30
N LEU A 52 7.55 -6.66 -7.22
CA LEU A 52 7.03 -7.34 -8.40
C LEU A 52 6.26 -6.37 -9.30
N SER A 53 5.40 -5.53 -8.74
CA SER A 53 4.56 -4.63 -9.52
C SER A 53 5.37 -3.55 -10.23
N THR A 54 6.31 -2.92 -9.52
CA THR A 54 7.15 -1.84 -10.10
C THR A 54 8.09 -2.41 -11.17
N THR A 55 8.68 -3.58 -10.94
CA THR A 55 9.54 -4.26 -11.92
C THR A 55 8.74 -4.66 -13.17
N ALA A 56 7.54 -5.22 -13.00
CA ALA A 56 6.68 -5.58 -14.14
C ALA A 56 6.29 -4.35 -14.98
N ILE A 57 5.89 -3.25 -14.33
CA ILE A 57 5.50 -2.01 -15.03
C ILE A 57 6.68 -1.39 -15.78
N MET A 58 7.85 -1.31 -15.13
CA MET A 58 9.07 -0.81 -15.77
C MET A 58 9.54 -1.70 -16.95
N GLY A 59 9.22 -3.00 -16.91
CA GLY A 59 9.50 -3.93 -18.01
C GLY A 59 8.49 -3.85 -19.16
N MET A 60 7.25 -3.46 -18.90
CA MET A 60 6.19 -3.40 -19.92
C MET A 60 6.09 -2.05 -20.64
N ILE A 61 6.31 -0.92 -19.95
CA ILE A 61 6.08 0.42 -20.50
C ILE A 61 7.40 1.18 -20.68
N PRO A 62 7.65 1.82 -21.83
CA PRO A 62 8.81 2.69 -22.02
C PRO A 62 8.89 3.81 -20.98
N ASN A 63 10.07 4.05 -20.41
CA ASN A 63 10.30 5.04 -19.35
C ASN A 63 9.76 6.45 -19.68
N ALA A 64 9.81 6.86 -20.95
CA ALA A 64 9.30 8.15 -21.39
C ALA A 64 7.77 8.28 -21.22
N ALA A 65 7.02 7.21 -21.47
CA ALA A 65 5.57 7.17 -21.28
C ALA A 65 5.20 7.00 -19.79
N LEU A 66 5.96 6.19 -19.04
CA LEU A 66 5.74 6.00 -17.60
C LEU A 66 5.79 7.30 -16.79
N ARG A 67 6.71 8.20 -17.14
CA ARG A 67 6.89 9.47 -16.41
C ARG A 67 5.74 10.45 -16.55
N VAL A 68 4.93 10.33 -17.61
CA VAL A 68 3.81 11.23 -17.90
C VAL A 68 2.46 10.59 -17.56
N SER A 69 2.43 9.27 -17.34
CA SER A 69 1.22 8.55 -16.98
C SER A 69 0.72 8.93 -15.58
N ALA A 70 -0.57 9.29 -15.50
CA ALA A 70 -1.26 9.52 -14.23
C ALA A 70 -1.66 8.21 -13.53
N SER A 71 -1.75 7.08 -14.26
CA SER A 71 -2.11 5.77 -13.73
C SER A 71 -1.34 4.66 -14.46
N PRO A 72 -0.08 4.40 -14.07
CA PRO A 72 0.79 3.46 -14.79
C PRO A 72 0.27 2.02 -14.75
N PHE A 73 -0.47 1.63 -13.71
CA PHE A 73 -1.14 0.33 -13.63
C PHE A 73 -2.36 0.24 -14.55
N GLY A 74 -3.15 1.32 -14.64
CA GLY A 74 -4.29 1.39 -15.56
C GLY A 74 -3.84 1.34 -17.01
N ASP A 75 -2.81 2.11 -17.36
CA ASP A 75 -2.24 2.14 -18.70
C ASP A 75 -1.59 0.79 -19.07
N ALA A 76 -0.85 0.17 -18.15
CA ALA A 76 -0.30 -1.18 -18.35
C ALA A 76 -1.40 -2.21 -18.63
N ALA A 77 -2.49 -2.19 -17.86
CA ALA A 77 -3.61 -3.12 -18.03
C ALA A 77 -4.37 -2.89 -19.35
N ARG A 78 -4.56 -1.63 -19.74
CA ARG A 78 -5.18 -1.27 -21.04
C ARG A 78 -4.34 -1.74 -22.22
N MET A 79 -3.03 -1.54 -22.14
CA MET A 79 -2.10 -1.99 -23.18
C MET A 79 -2.02 -3.52 -23.28
N ALA A 80 -2.10 -4.22 -22.15
CA ALA A 80 -1.92 -5.67 -22.12
C ALA A 80 -3.19 -6.47 -22.43
N LEU A 81 -4.37 -6.04 -21.94
CA LEU A 81 -5.62 -6.80 -22.02
C LEU A 81 -6.83 -5.98 -22.52
N GLY A 82 -6.64 -4.70 -22.87
CA GLY A 82 -7.70 -3.81 -23.37
C GLY A 82 -8.42 -2.99 -22.31
N ASP A 83 -9.37 -2.16 -22.73
CA ASP A 83 -10.03 -1.15 -21.88
C ASP A 83 -10.74 -1.72 -20.65
N THR A 84 -11.33 -2.92 -20.78
CA THR A 84 -12.01 -3.59 -19.66
C THR A 84 -11.05 -3.92 -18.52
N ALA A 85 -9.80 -4.31 -18.83
CA ALA A 85 -8.79 -4.59 -17.81
C ALA A 85 -8.36 -3.31 -17.07
N GLY A 86 -8.24 -2.18 -17.78
CA GLY A 86 -8.00 -0.87 -17.17
C GLY A 86 -9.11 -0.46 -16.18
N ALA A 87 -10.37 -0.74 -16.52
CA ALA A 87 -11.51 -0.46 -15.65
C ALA A 87 -11.48 -1.32 -14.37
N ILE A 88 -11.16 -2.62 -14.49
CA ILE A 88 -11.03 -3.52 -13.34
C ILE A 88 -9.93 -3.03 -12.39
N VAL A 89 -8.76 -2.68 -12.93
CA VAL A 89 -7.65 -2.18 -12.11
C VAL A 89 -8.03 -0.87 -11.40
N SER A 90 -8.72 0.03 -12.09
CA SER A 90 -9.20 1.29 -11.49
C SER A 90 -10.21 1.04 -10.36
N PHE A 91 -11.11 0.08 -10.53
CA PHE A 91 -12.05 -0.33 -9.48
C PHE A 91 -11.34 -0.94 -8.27
N CYS A 92 -10.38 -1.84 -8.49
CA CYS A 92 -9.57 -2.41 -7.42
C CYS A 92 -8.76 -1.36 -6.66
N ALA A 93 -8.18 -0.39 -7.37
CA ALA A 93 -7.46 0.73 -6.76
C ALA A 93 -8.39 1.58 -5.90
N ALA A 94 -9.59 1.91 -6.39
CA ALA A 94 -10.59 2.64 -5.64
C ALA A 94 -11.05 1.88 -4.38
N ALA A 95 -11.33 0.58 -4.51
CA ALA A 95 -11.69 -0.27 -3.39
C ALA A 95 -10.57 -0.36 -2.34
N GLY A 96 -9.31 -0.46 -2.77
CA GLY A 96 -8.14 -0.44 -1.90
C GLY A 96 -8.01 0.87 -1.12
N CYS A 97 -8.19 2.02 -1.79
CA CYS A 97 -8.16 3.33 -1.16
C CYS A 97 -9.29 3.50 -0.13
N LEU A 98 -10.52 3.09 -0.47
CA LEU A 98 -11.67 3.15 0.43
C LEU A 98 -11.50 2.21 1.64
N GLY A 99 -10.97 1.01 1.42
CA GLY A 99 -10.63 0.07 2.49
C GLY A 99 -9.56 0.62 3.44
N SER A 100 -8.50 1.22 2.89
CA SER A 100 -7.46 1.89 3.68
C SER A 100 -8.02 3.06 4.48
N LEU A 101 -8.93 3.84 3.90
CA LEU A 101 -9.59 4.96 4.59
C LEU A 101 -10.44 4.48 5.76
N GLY A 102 -11.22 3.40 5.58
CA GLY A 102 -11.97 2.77 6.67
C GLY A 102 -11.09 2.24 7.79
N GLY A 103 -9.97 1.58 7.44
CA GLY A 103 -8.99 1.08 8.43
C GLY A 103 -8.34 2.20 9.24
N LEU A 104 -7.90 3.27 8.58
CA LEU A 104 -7.28 4.43 9.24
C LEU A 104 -8.26 5.17 10.15
N LEU A 105 -9.52 5.36 9.72
CA LEU A 105 -10.55 5.98 10.55
C LEU A 105 -10.87 5.13 11.79
N GLY A 106 -11.00 3.81 11.62
CA GLY A 106 -11.21 2.89 12.74
C GLY A 106 -10.06 2.94 13.76
N LEU A 107 -8.82 3.00 13.27
CA LEU A 107 -7.63 3.10 14.12
C LEU A 107 -7.56 4.43 14.88
N ALA A 108 -7.91 5.55 14.21
CA ALA A 108 -7.91 6.88 14.82
C ALA A 108 -8.92 6.97 15.99
N LEU A 109 -10.10 6.37 15.84
CA LEU A 109 -11.11 6.32 16.90
C LEU A 109 -10.64 5.49 18.11
N LEU A 110 -9.99 4.35 17.87
CA LEU A 110 -9.41 3.52 18.94
C LEU A 110 -8.30 4.26 19.70
N SER A 111 -7.46 5.02 19.00
CA SER A 111 -6.39 5.80 19.61
C SER A 111 -6.92 6.95 20.48
N GLN A 112 -8.01 7.61 20.08
CA GLN A 112 -8.64 8.69 20.87
C GLN A 112 -9.30 8.15 22.15
N ALA A 113 -9.96 6.99 22.07
CA ALA A 113 -10.56 6.34 23.22
C ALA A 113 -9.53 5.94 24.29
N ALA A 114 -8.33 5.49 23.87
CA ALA A 114 -7.25 5.17 24.80
C ALA A 114 -6.68 6.41 25.53
N LEU A 115 -6.69 7.57 24.87
CA LEU A 115 -6.16 8.85 25.40
C LEU A 115 -7.10 9.50 26.42
N ILE A 116 -8.41 9.25 26.36
CA ILE A 116 -9.40 9.77 27.32
C ILE A 116 -9.41 8.96 28.63
N ILE A 117 -8.92 7.72 28.63
CA ILE A 117 -8.94 6.80 29.78
C ILE A 117 -7.64 6.88 30.61
N THR A 118 -6.58 7.52 30.10
CA THR A 118 -5.29 7.72 30.78
C THR A 118 -5.22 9.11 31.41
#